data_AF-A0A943MMD2-F1
#
_entry.id   AF-A0A943MMD2-F1
#
_cell.length_a   1.000
_cell.length_b   1.000
_cell.length_c   1.000
_cell.angle_alpha   90.00
_cell.angle_beta   90.00
_cell.angle_gamma   90.00
#
_symmetry.space_group_name_H-M   'P 1'
#
loop_
_entity.id
_entity.type
_entity.pdbx_description
1 polymer ?
#
loop_
_entity_poly.entity_id
_entity_poly.type
_entity_poly.pdbx_seq_one_letter_code
_entity_poly.pdbx_strand_id
1 'polypeptide(L)'
;MASIDLRSFNFFSTLFLISLIIRILETERIRRKVILLVCLAIWQIVCSIFLTYIAYMPLPWFEWSQSGILSLFVQLLSSITGNILWTEGSVLIVLFGVLLYYAKENKYSLILLLGGFSLFYFLYSLTDWNWYIINTVLEASDAFTGSENFRDLIERTFEIAQLASSGHGIESLFFTDYKWMMIEVLPIILTYNGKRGKPFKYAFYWFYPFHIYLIWGIRLLFD
;
A
#
# COMPACT_ATOMS: atom_id res chain seq x y z
N MET A 1 -10.72 19.14 0.67
CA MET A 1 -10.55 18.76 -0.75
C MET A 1 -9.62 17.57 -0.75
N ALA A 2 -10.13 16.36 -1.01
CA ALA A 2 -9.31 15.16 -0.99
C ALA A 2 -8.20 15.35 -2.03
N SER A 3 -6.95 15.50 -1.56
CA SER A 3 -5.79 15.43 -2.45
C SER A 3 -5.89 14.09 -3.16
N ILE A 4 -6.02 14.11 -4.49
CA ILE A 4 -5.95 12.90 -5.30
C ILE A 4 -4.61 12.27 -4.95
N ASP A 5 -4.62 11.17 -4.19
CA ASP A 5 -3.41 10.42 -3.92
C ASP A 5 -3.01 9.81 -5.26
N LEU A 6 -2.05 10.45 -5.93
CA LEU A 6 -1.57 10.02 -7.24
C LEU A 6 -1.08 8.56 -7.20
N ARG A 7 -0.75 7.98 -6.03
CA ARG A 7 -0.39 6.56 -5.87
C ARG A 7 -1.55 5.60 -6.20
N SER A 8 -2.80 6.02 -6.03
CA SER A 8 -4.01 5.19 -6.17
C SER A 8 -4.30 4.69 -7.60
N PHE A 9 -3.48 5.06 -8.58
CA PHE A 9 -3.64 4.62 -9.97
C PHE A 9 -2.62 3.55 -10.40
N ASN A 10 -1.80 3.01 -9.49
CA ASN A 10 -0.70 2.12 -9.87
C ASN A 10 -0.66 0.78 -9.12
N PHE A 11 -1.81 0.11 -9.01
CA PHE A 11 -1.89 -1.26 -8.50
C PHE A 11 -1.03 -2.27 -9.29
N PHE A 12 -0.74 -2.01 -10.56
CA PHE A 12 0.09 -2.89 -11.38
C PHE A 12 1.51 -3.03 -10.84
N SER A 13 2.11 -1.96 -10.31
CA SER A 13 3.42 -2.05 -9.65
C SER A 13 3.36 -2.91 -8.39
N THR A 14 2.26 -2.87 -7.64
CA THR A 14 2.02 -3.75 -6.49
C THR A 14 2.01 -5.22 -6.91
N LEU A 15 1.24 -5.56 -7.94
CA LEU A 15 1.17 -6.93 -8.48
C LEU A 15 2.51 -7.41 -9.06
N PHE A 16 3.23 -6.52 -9.75
CA PHE A 16 4.55 -6.81 -10.29
C PHE A 16 5.53 -7.14 -9.16
N LEU A 17 5.58 -6.33 -8.10
CA LEU A 17 6.42 -6.57 -6.93
C LEU A 17 6.09 -7.88 -6.23
N ILE A 18 4.80 -8.17 -6.01
CA ILE A 18 4.35 -9.43 -5.43
C ILE A 18 4.87 -10.61 -6.28
N SER A 19 4.66 -10.54 -7.59
CA SER A 19 5.08 -11.59 -8.52
C SER A 19 6.61 -11.75 -8.57
N LEU A 20 7.36 -10.64 -8.56
CA LEU A 20 8.82 -10.63 -8.55
C LEU A 20 9.36 -11.26 -7.25
N ILE A 21 8.80 -10.89 -6.10
CA ILE A 21 9.20 -11.44 -4.80
C ILE A 21 8.90 -12.94 -4.74
N ILE A 22 7.69 -13.37 -5.15
CA ILE A 22 7.34 -14.80 -5.24
C ILE A 22 8.35 -15.53 -6.12
N ARG A 23 8.66 -14.98 -7.30
CA ARG A 23 9.61 -15.60 -8.23
C ARG A 23 11.01 -15.73 -7.63
N ILE A 24 11.46 -14.76 -6.85
CA ILE A 24 12.73 -14.83 -6.12
C ILE A 24 12.65 -15.91 -5.04
N LEU A 25 11.57 -15.96 -4.26
CA LEU A 25 11.37 -16.92 -3.19
C LEU A 25 11.26 -18.37 -3.69
N GLU A 26 10.78 -18.59 -4.91
CA GLU A 26 10.76 -19.90 -5.58
C GLU A 26 12.11 -20.32 -6.17
N THR A 27 13.14 -19.48 -6.09
CA THR A 27 14.47 -19.87 -6.57
C THR A 27 15.04 -21.00 -5.72
N GLU A 28 15.30 -22.16 -6.33
CA GLU A 28 15.84 -23.37 -5.67
C GLU A 28 17.17 -23.11 -4.93
N ARG A 29 18.10 -22.41 -5.58
CA ARG A 29 19.44 -22.17 -5.02
C ARG A 29 19.40 -21.05 -3.98
N ILE A 30 19.60 -21.40 -2.71
CA ILE A 30 19.60 -20.46 -1.58
C ILE A 30 20.54 -19.26 -1.78
N ARG A 31 21.76 -19.49 -2.28
CA ARG A 31 22.72 -18.41 -2.54
C ARG A 31 22.19 -17.41 -3.56
N ARG A 32 21.56 -17.88 -4.64
CA ARG A 32 20.97 -17.01 -5.67
C ARG A 32 19.75 -16.26 -5.13
N LYS A 33 18.90 -16.95 -4.36
CA LYS A 33 17.74 -16.35 -3.68
C LYS A 33 18.16 -15.18 -2.79
N VAL A 34 19.14 -15.39 -1.90
CA VAL A 34 19.65 -14.36 -0.99
C VAL A 34 20.25 -13.20 -1.78
N ILE A 35 21.07 -13.47 -2.80
CA ILE A 35 21.64 -12.40 -3.65
C ILE A 35 20.54 -11.56 -4.29
N LEU A 36 19.51 -12.20 -4.87
CA LEU A 36 18.41 -11.48 -5.51
C LEU A 36 17.59 -10.66 -4.51
N LEU A 37 17.34 -11.18 -3.30
CA LEU A 37 16.64 -10.43 -2.24
C LEU A 37 17.48 -9.23 -1.77
N VAL A 38 18.79 -9.39 -1.62
CA VAL A 38 19.70 -8.29 -1.25
C VAL A 38 19.77 -7.25 -2.36
N CYS A 39 19.90 -7.67 -3.63
CA CYS A 39 19.87 -6.76 -4.77
C CYS A 39 18.54 -6.00 -4.83
N LEU A 40 17.41 -6.68 -4.59
CA LEU A 40 16.10 -6.04 -4.53
C LEU A 40 16.04 -5.05 -3.36
N ALA A 41 16.49 -5.41 -2.17
CA ALA A 41 16.49 -4.51 -1.00
C ALA A 41 17.33 -3.25 -1.25
N ILE A 42 18.54 -3.40 -1.82
CA ILE A 42 19.39 -2.26 -2.19
C ILE A 42 18.70 -1.40 -3.25
N TRP A 43 18.13 -2.02 -4.28
CA TRP A 43 17.36 -1.32 -5.32
C TRP A 43 16.19 -0.52 -4.72
N GLN A 44 15.43 -1.11 -3.80
CA GLN A 44 14.34 -0.43 -3.11
C GLN A 44 14.83 0.80 -2.35
N ILE A 45 15.90 0.68 -1.54
CA ILE A 45 16.44 1.80 -0.77
C ILE A 45 16.93 2.93 -1.69
N VAL A 46 17.72 2.59 -2.72
CA VAL A 46 18.28 3.58 -3.65
C VAL A 46 17.16 4.30 -4.40
N CYS A 47 16.19 3.57 -4.94
CA CYS A 47 15.05 4.17 -5.64
C CYS A 47 14.16 4.98 -4.69
N SER A 48 13.97 4.57 -3.44
CA SER A 48 13.19 5.34 -2.47
C SER A 48 13.82 6.70 -2.21
N ILE A 49 15.13 6.75 -1.93
CA ILE A 49 15.85 8.00 -1.71
C ILE A 49 15.77 8.89 -2.95
N PHE A 50 16.04 8.32 -4.13
CA PHE A 50 16.00 9.04 -5.40
C PHE A 50 14.61 9.61 -5.72
N LEU A 51 13.56 8.80 -5.56
CA LEU A 51 12.18 9.21 -5.83
C LEU A 51 11.71 10.26 -4.82
N THR A 52 11.97 10.08 -3.53
CA THR A 52 11.62 11.08 -2.51
C THR A 52 12.37 12.39 -2.73
N TYR A 53 13.65 12.33 -3.09
CA TYR A 53 14.43 13.53 -3.42
C TYR A 53 13.85 14.26 -4.61
N ILE A 54 13.61 13.57 -5.73
CA ILE A 54 12.99 14.18 -6.90
C ILE A 54 11.62 14.76 -6.54
N ALA A 55 10.80 14.01 -5.80
CA ALA A 55 9.41 14.35 -5.51
C ALA A 55 9.24 15.54 -4.55
N TYR A 56 10.21 15.82 -3.66
CA TYR A 56 10.00 16.76 -2.57
C TYR A 56 11.13 17.77 -2.36
N MET A 57 12.33 17.55 -2.91
CA MET A 57 13.39 18.55 -2.84
C MET A 57 13.34 19.45 -4.08
N PRO A 58 13.16 20.77 -3.93
CA PRO A 58 13.06 21.68 -5.06
C PRO A 58 14.38 21.73 -5.81
N LEU A 59 14.34 21.51 -7.12
CA LEU A 59 15.42 21.99 -7.98
C LEU A 59 15.42 23.53 -7.88
N PRO A 60 16.57 24.20 -7.69
CA PRO A 60 16.65 25.65 -7.44
C PRO A 60 15.97 26.56 -8.49
N TRP A 61 15.62 25.99 -9.64
CA TRP A 61 15.12 26.68 -10.82
C TRP A 61 13.66 26.30 -11.16
N PHE A 62 12.98 25.53 -10.30
CA PHE A 62 11.70 24.92 -10.65
C PHE A 62 10.70 24.92 -9.49
N GLU A 63 9.58 25.63 -9.66
CA GLU A 63 8.47 25.62 -8.70
C GLU A 63 7.74 24.27 -8.75
N TRP A 64 7.81 23.54 -7.64
CA TRP A 64 7.12 22.27 -7.49
C TRP A 64 5.60 22.47 -7.43
N SER A 65 4.89 22.08 -8.49
CA SER A 65 3.43 22.01 -8.49
C SER A 65 2.96 20.56 -8.40
N GLN A 66 2.19 20.25 -7.35
CA GLN A 66 1.53 18.95 -7.16
C GLN A 66 0.53 18.59 -8.28
N SER A 67 0.18 19.56 -9.14
CA SER A 67 -0.82 19.42 -10.21
C SER A 67 -0.22 19.50 -11.62
N GLY A 68 1.11 19.50 -11.75
CA GLY A 68 1.81 19.61 -13.03
C GLY A 68 2.19 18.26 -13.66
N ILE A 69 2.64 18.30 -14.92
CA ILE A 69 3.12 17.13 -15.68
C ILE A 69 4.27 16.38 -14.98
N LEU A 70 4.98 17.06 -14.08
CA LEU A 70 6.07 16.49 -13.29
C LEU A 70 5.60 15.45 -12.28
N SER A 71 4.39 15.60 -11.71
CA SER A 71 3.84 14.61 -10.78
C SER A 71 3.55 13.29 -11.50
N LEU A 72 3.12 13.36 -12.77
CA LEU A 72 3.00 12.20 -13.66
C LEU A 72 4.36 11.57 -13.96
N PHE A 73 5.43 12.36 -14.06
CA PHE A 73 6.77 11.86 -14.32
C PHE A 73 7.33 11.09 -13.12
N VAL A 74 7.19 11.61 -11.90
CA VAL A 74 7.55 10.89 -10.66
C VAL A 74 6.72 9.61 -10.54
N GLN A 75 5.44 9.68 -10.85
CA GLN A 75 4.57 8.50 -10.84
C GLN A 75 5.05 7.44 -11.84
N LEU A 76 5.35 7.82 -13.07
CA LEU A 76 5.89 6.92 -14.10
C LEU A 76 7.24 6.31 -13.66
N LEU A 77 8.15 7.10 -13.10
CA LEU A 77 9.40 6.60 -12.55
C LEU A 77 9.16 5.62 -11.40
N SER A 78 8.20 5.91 -10.52
CA SER A 78 7.82 5.00 -9.44
C SER A 78 7.26 3.68 -9.99
N SER A 79 6.49 3.74 -11.10
CA SER A 79 5.96 2.55 -11.77
C SER A 79 7.06 1.67 -12.34
N ILE A 80 8.02 2.29 -13.04
CA ILE A 80 9.13 1.62 -13.71
C ILE A 80 10.09 1.01 -12.71
N THR A 81 10.41 1.75 -11.65
CA THR A 81 11.32 1.27 -10.60
C THR A 81 10.69 0.18 -9.73
N GLY A 82 9.36 0.09 -9.70
CA GLY A 82 8.63 -0.86 -8.87
C GLY A 82 8.97 -0.66 -7.40
N ASN A 83 8.87 0.58 -6.91
CA ASN A 83 9.26 0.89 -5.54
C ASN A 83 8.11 0.63 -4.55
N ILE A 84 8.39 -0.14 -3.50
CA ILE A 84 7.41 -0.63 -2.52
C ILE A 84 6.78 0.48 -1.66
N LEU A 85 7.47 1.61 -1.47
CA LEU A 85 6.91 2.76 -0.74
C LEU A 85 5.93 3.54 -1.62
N TRP A 86 6.10 3.47 -2.93
CA TRP A 86 5.29 4.21 -3.91
C TRP A 86 4.19 3.36 -4.56
N THR A 87 4.12 2.07 -4.22
CA THR A 87 3.05 1.19 -4.68
C THR A 87 1.76 1.40 -3.91
N GLU A 88 0.63 1.17 -4.60
CA GLU A 88 -0.67 1.22 -3.99
C GLU A 88 -0.80 0.18 -2.87
N GLY A 89 -1.26 0.64 -1.70
CA GLY A 89 -1.53 -0.23 -0.57
C GLY A 89 -0.38 -0.47 0.41
N SER A 90 0.74 0.24 0.27
CA SER A 90 1.95 0.14 1.12
C SER A 90 2.68 -1.22 1.03
N VAL A 91 3.81 -1.29 1.74
CA VAL A 91 4.58 -2.53 1.98
C VAL A 91 3.69 -3.66 2.50
N LEU A 92 2.67 -3.34 3.30
CA LEU A 92 1.79 -4.33 3.92
C LEU A 92 0.95 -5.09 2.88
N ILE A 93 0.47 -4.43 1.83
CA ILE A 93 -0.30 -5.12 0.77
C ILE A 93 0.61 -5.99 -0.10
N VAL A 94 1.85 -5.57 -0.35
CA VAL A 94 2.83 -6.42 -1.05
C VAL A 94 3.14 -7.68 -0.23
N LEU A 95 3.38 -7.52 1.08
CA LEU A 95 3.59 -8.64 1.99
C LEU A 95 2.36 -9.57 2.03
N PHE A 96 1.17 -9.00 2.15
CA PHE A 96 -0.09 -9.74 2.13
C PHE A 96 -0.25 -10.55 0.85
N GLY A 97 0.02 -9.96 -0.32
CA GLY A 97 -0.06 -10.66 -1.61
C GLY A 97 0.91 -11.85 -1.71
N VAL A 98 2.13 -11.70 -1.19
CA VAL A 98 3.11 -12.80 -1.12
C VAL A 98 2.62 -13.90 -0.17
N LEU A 99 2.09 -13.55 1.00
CA LEU A 99 1.53 -14.52 1.94
C LEU A 99 0.31 -15.24 1.37
N LEU A 100 -0.55 -14.51 0.63
CA LEU A 100 -1.74 -15.05 -0.01
C LEU A 100 -1.38 -16.13 -1.03
N TYR A 101 -0.27 -15.97 -1.74
CA TYR A 101 0.24 -16.98 -2.67
C TYR A 101 0.50 -18.33 -2.00
N TYR A 102 1.06 -18.31 -0.78
CA TYR A 102 1.34 -19.52 -0.01
C TYR A 102 0.10 -20.05 0.73
N ALA A 103 -0.85 -19.17 1.08
CA ALA A 103 -2.07 -19.54 1.79
C ALA A 103 -3.19 -20.09 0.88
N LYS A 104 -3.14 -19.82 -0.44
CA LYS A 104 -4.25 -20.05 -1.39
C LYS A 104 -4.83 -21.46 -1.44
N GLU A 105 -4.03 -22.48 -1.13
CA GLU A 105 -4.45 -23.89 -1.20
C GLU A 105 -5.23 -24.35 0.04
N ASN A 106 -5.04 -23.70 1.19
CA ASN A 106 -5.66 -24.09 2.45
C ASN A 106 -6.69 -23.04 2.89
N LYS A 107 -7.96 -23.44 2.94
CA LYS A 107 -9.08 -22.59 3.37
C LYS A 107 -8.87 -21.98 4.76
N TYR A 108 -8.26 -22.69 5.70
CA TYR A 108 -7.99 -22.15 7.04
C TYR A 108 -6.88 -21.12 7.02
N SER A 109 -5.84 -21.33 6.21
CA SER A 109 -4.78 -20.35 6.00
C SER A 109 -5.32 -19.08 5.33
N LEU A 110 -6.24 -19.21 4.37
CA LEU A 110 -6.94 -18.07 3.77
C LEU A 110 -7.77 -17.29 4.80
N ILE A 111 -8.57 -17.98 5.63
CA ILE A 111 -9.36 -17.34 6.70
C ILE A 111 -8.47 -16.60 7.67
N LEU A 112 -7.41 -17.26 8.15
CA LEU A 112 -6.50 -16.67 9.11
C LEU A 112 -5.77 -15.47 8.53
N LEU A 113 -5.31 -15.56 7.28
CA LEU A 113 -4.60 -14.47 6.62
C LEU A 113 -5.52 -13.28 6.34
N LEU A 114 -6.67 -13.49 5.68
CA LEU A 114 -7.62 -12.42 5.36
C LEU A 114 -8.24 -11.82 6.62
N GLY A 115 -8.70 -12.67 7.55
CA GLY A 115 -9.29 -12.23 8.81
C GLY A 115 -8.27 -11.52 9.70
N GLY A 116 -7.05 -12.06 9.82
CA GLY A 116 -5.97 -11.45 10.58
C GLY A 116 -5.52 -10.11 10.00
N PHE A 117 -5.38 -10.02 8.68
CA PHE A 117 -5.02 -8.77 8.00
C PHE A 117 -6.12 -7.71 8.11
N SER A 118 -7.38 -8.13 8.02
CA SER A 118 -8.55 -7.26 8.21
C SER A 118 -8.62 -6.74 9.65
N LEU A 119 -8.45 -7.63 10.63
CA LEU A 119 -8.41 -7.26 12.05
C LEU A 119 -7.24 -6.33 12.36
N PHE A 120 -6.06 -6.58 11.77
CA PHE A 120 -4.91 -5.69 11.91
C PHE A 120 -5.25 -4.28 11.44
N TYR A 121 -5.81 -4.12 10.24
CA TYR A 121 -6.20 -2.80 9.74
C TYR A 121 -7.32 -2.15 10.56
N PHE A 122 -8.27 -2.93 11.05
CA PHE A 122 -9.34 -2.44 11.91
C PHE A 122 -8.79 -1.86 13.22
N LEU A 123 -7.92 -2.62 13.91
CA LEU A 123 -7.27 -2.15 15.15
C LEU A 123 -6.35 -0.96 14.89
N TYR A 124 -5.63 -1.00 13.77
CA TYR A 124 -4.78 0.10 13.32
C TYR A 124 -5.59 1.38 13.06
N SER A 125 -6.80 1.29 12.49
CA SER A 125 -7.67 2.44 12.31
C SER A 125 -8.31 2.97 13.60
N LEU A 126 -8.36 2.17 14.67
CA LEU A 126 -8.88 2.59 15.97
C LEU A 126 -7.87 3.30 16.85
N THR A 127 -6.58 3.28 16.48
CA THR A 127 -5.51 3.62 17.42
C THR A 127 -4.38 4.43 16.78
N ASP A 128 -3.87 5.41 17.52
CA ASP A 128 -2.88 6.37 17.00
C ASP A 128 -1.43 5.94 17.20
N TRP A 129 -1.16 4.63 17.36
CA TRP A 129 0.18 4.11 17.65
C TRP A 129 1.22 4.58 16.65
N ASN A 130 0.82 4.74 15.39
CA ASN A 130 1.74 5.21 14.38
C ASN A 130 2.21 6.66 14.62
N TRP A 131 1.34 7.55 15.11
CA TRP A 131 1.75 8.91 15.46
C TRP A 131 2.89 8.90 16.49
N TYR A 132 2.76 8.07 17.53
CA TYR A 132 3.78 7.92 18.56
C TYR A 132 5.09 7.33 18.00
N ILE A 133 5.01 6.32 17.13
CA ILE A 133 6.19 5.72 16.49
C ILE A 133 6.91 6.74 15.61
N ILE A 134 6.19 7.47 14.76
CA ILE A 134 6.77 8.48 13.87
C ILE A 134 7.48 9.55 14.70
N ASN A 135 6.82 10.13 15.71
CA ASN A 135 7.45 11.17 16.53
C ASN A 135 8.69 10.68 17.26
N THR A 136 8.67 9.45 17.78
CA THR A 136 9.85 8.86 18.43
C THR A 136 11.01 8.74 17.44
N VAL A 137 10.75 8.34 16.19
CA VAL A 137 11.78 8.23 15.15
C VAL A 137 12.28 9.61 14.70
N LEU A 138 11.40 10.60 14.58
CA LEU A 138 11.78 11.97 14.24
C LEU A 138 12.63 12.62 15.34
N GLU A 139 12.27 12.44 16.61
CA GLU A 139 13.07 12.91 17.76
C GLU A 139 14.45 12.24 17.80
N ALA A 140 14.53 10.93 17.55
CA ALA A 140 15.80 10.21 17.47
C ALA A 140 16.67 10.69 16.29
N SER A 141 16.04 11.00 15.15
CA SER A 141 16.70 11.59 13.98
C SER A 141 17.30 12.96 14.29
N ASP A 142 16.53 13.82 14.97
CA ASP A 142 16.97 15.14 15.39
C ASP A 142 18.15 15.05 16.35
N ALA A 143 18.12 14.11 17.29
CA ALA A 143 19.22 13.86 18.23
C ALA A 143 20.50 13.34 17.53
N PHE A 144 20.38 12.55 16.47
CA PHE A 144 21.53 11.96 15.78
C PHE A 144 22.18 12.89 14.75
N THR A 145 21.36 13.65 14.02
CA THR A 145 21.78 14.35 12.81
C THR A 145 21.70 15.87 12.94
N GLY A 146 20.74 16.37 13.74
CA GLY A 146 20.47 17.81 13.91
C GLY A 146 20.08 18.55 12.62
N SER A 147 19.75 17.83 11.54
CA SER A 147 19.49 18.41 10.22
C SER A 147 18.00 18.40 9.90
N GLU A 148 17.41 19.59 9.71
CA GLU A 148 16.00 19.74 9.31
C GLU A 148 15.70 19.00 8.00
N ASN A 149 16.61 19.08 7.01
CA ASN A 149 16.47 18.36 5.74
C ASN A 149 16.36 16.83 5.91
N PHE A 150 17.07 16.28 6.90
CA PHE A 150 17.06 14.85 7.16
C PHE A 150 15.78 14.42 7.89
N ARG A 151 15.31 15.25 8.83
CA ARG A 151 14.03 15.07 9.48
C ARG A 151 12.87 15.10 8.48
N ASP A 152 12.85 16.12 7.62
CA ASP A 152 11.83 16.26 6.57
C ASP A 152 11.84 15.04 5.65
N LEU A 153 13.03 14.53 5.26
CA LEU A 153 13.14 13.32 4.45
C LEU A 153 12.49 12.11 5.13
N ILE A 154 12.70 11.93 6.44
CA ILE A 154 12.13 10.82 7.21
C ILE A 154 10.62 10.97 7.33
N GLU A 155 10.13 12.16 7.69
CA GLU A 155 8.69 12.44 7.79
C GLU A 155 7.96 12.15 6.48
N ARG A 156 8.49 12.66 5.35
CA ARG A 156 7.96 12.38 4.01
C ARG A 156 8.00 10.89 3.67
N THR A 157 9.04 10.17 4.09
CA THR A 157 9.14 8.73 3.85
C THR A 157 8.03 7.97 4.59
N PHE A 158 7.71 8.34 5.83
CA PHE A 158 6.61 7.72 6.58
C PHE A 158 5.23 8.05 5.99
N GLU A 159 5.02 9.29 5.54
CA GLU A 159 3.80 9.67 4.80
C GLU A 159 3.65 8.85 3.50
N ILE A 160 4.75 8.69 2.74
CA ILE A 160 4.76 7.92 1.49
C ILE A 160 4.52 6.42 1.77
N ALA A 161 5.08 5.88 2.85
CA ALA A 161 4.86 4.50 3.24
C ALA A 161 3.40 4.18 3.59
N GLN A 162 2.52 5.18 3.68
CA GLN A 162 1.19 5.07 4.32
C GLN A 162 1.33 4.49 5.73
N LEU A 163 2.46 4.86 6.37
CA LEU A 163 2.79 4.81 7.78
C LEU A 163 1.61 5.11 8.70
N ALA A 164 0.91 6.18 8.30
CA ALA A 164 0.01 6.99 9.11
C ALA A 164 -1.43 6.97 8.60
N SER A 165 -2.31 6.34 9.38
CA SER A 165 -3.74 6.64 9.35
C SER A 165 -3.99 8.00 9.99
N SER A 166 -4.98 8.70 9.47
CA SER A 166 -5.41 10.03 9.93
C SER A 166 -6.90 10.08 10.29
N GLY A 167 -7.56 8.92 10.34
CA GLY A 167 -9.00 8.84 10.49
C GLY A 167 -9.44 8.51 11.91
N HIS A 168 -9.85 9.50 12.70
CA HIS A 168 -10.53 9.25 13.97
C HIS A 168 -12.05 9.20 13.77
N GLY A 169 -12.70 8.12 14.24
CA GLY A 169 -14.17 8.03 14.34
C GLY A 169 -14.79 6.88 13.55
N ILE A 170 -16.11 6.71 13.70
CA ILE A 170 -16.85 5.66 12.99
C ILE A 170 -16.91 5.97 11.49
N GLU A 171 -17.03 7.24 11.12
CA GLU A 171 -17.05 7.66 9.71
C GLU A 171 -15.74 7.29 8.98
N SER A 172 -14.58 7.54 9.61
CA SER A 172 -13.29 7.19 8.98
C SER A 172 -13.13 5.68 8.77
N LEU A 173 -13.64 4.85 9.67
CA LEU A 173 -13.64 3.39 9.51
C LEU A 173 -14.34 2.95 8.21
N PHE A 174 -15.42 3.63 7.81
CA PHE A 174 -16.19 3.25 6.63
C PHE A 174 -15.70 3.90 5.34
N PHE A 175 -15.19 5.13 5.41
CA PHE A 175 -14.93 5.93 4.19
C PHE A 175 -13.46 6.23 3.94
N THR A 176 -12.57 6.07 4.93
CA THR A 176 -11.14 6.38 4.81
C THR A 176 -10.26 5.14 5.00
N ASP A 177 -10.52 4.38 6.05
CA ASP A 177 -9.73 3.20 6.43
C ASP A 177 -10.41 1.88 6.05
N TYR A 178 -11.08 1.84 4.90
CA TYR A 178 -11.87 0.69 4.42
C TYR A 178 -11.06 -0.60 4.15
N LYS A 179 -9.74 -0.60 4.35
CA LYS A 179 -8.86 -1.78 4.15
C LYS A 179 -9.27 -2.98 5.01
N TRP A 180 -9.88 -2.75 6.18
CA TRP A 180 -10.38 -3.83 7.03
C TRP A 180 -11.58 -4.59 6.42
N MET A 181 -12.32 -3.96 5.49
CA MET A 181 -13.49 -4.57 4.86
C MET A 181 -13.13 -5.70 3.88
N MET A 182 -11.84 -5.96 3.65
CA MET A 182 -11.38 -7.14 2.90
C MET A 182 -11.94 -8.46 3.46
N ILE A 183 -12.34 -8.49 4.73
CA ILE A 183 -13.01 -9.63 5.36
C ILE A 183 -14.29 -10.04 4.62
N GLU A 184 -14.98 -9.12 3.95
CA GLU A 184 -16.21 -9.38 3.19
C GLU A 184 -15.98 -10.29 1.97
N VAL A 185 -14.74 -10.46 1.53
CA VAL A 185 -14.39 -11.39 0.46
C VAL A 185 -14.42 -12.84 0.93
N LEU A 186 -14.33 -13.11 2.24
CA LEU A 186 -14.25 -14.48 2.79
C LEU A 186 -15.40 -15.39 2.36
N PRO A 187 -16.69 -15.00 2.47
CA PRO A 187 -17.79 -15.86 2.03
C PRO A 187 -17.66 -16.27 0.57
N ILE A 188 -17.21 -15.36 -0.30
CA ILE A 188 -17.03 -15.62 -1.73
C ILE A 188 -15.85 -16.57 -1.95
N ILE A 189 -14.68 -16.26 -1.40
CA ILE A 189 -13.46 -17.09 -1.55
C ILE A 189 -13.67 -18.51 -1.00
N LEU A 190 -14.40 -18.66 0.11
CA LEU A 190 -14.62 -19.96 0.74
C LEU A 190 -15.58 -20.86 -0.04
N THR A 191 -16.43 -20.29 -0.88
CA THR A 191 -17.28 -21.06 -1.81
C THR A 191 -16.55 -21.49 -3.09
N TYR A 192 -15.30 -21.03 -3.29
CA TYR A 192 -14.55 -21.35 -4.48
C TYR A 192 -14.17 -22.84 -4.53
N ASN A 193 -14.55 -23.50 -5.62
CA ASN A 193 -14.35 -24.94 -5.81
C ASN A 193 -13.03 -25.28 -6.55
N GLY A 194 -12.12 -24.32 -6.68
CA GLY A 194 -10.84 -24.51 -7.37
C GLY A 194 -10.90 -24.49 -8.90
N LYS A 195 -12.11 -24.46 -9.49
CA LYS A 195 -12.29 -24.46 -10.96
C LYS A 195 -12.66 -23.08 -11.46
N ARG A 196 -12.09 -22.70 -12.61
CA ARG A 196 -12.49 -21.47 -13.31
C ARG A 196 -13.99 -21.53 -13.65
N GLY A 197 -14.75 -20.59 -13.10
CA GLY A 197 -16.18 -20.43 -13.40
C GLY A 197 -16.45 -19.93 -14.82
N LYS A 198 -17.74 -19.85 -15.19
CA LYS A 198 -18.15 -19.23 -16.47
C LYS A 198 -17.69 -17.76 -16.50
N PRO A 199 -17.06 -17.30 -17.59
CA PRO A 199 -16.60 -15.93 -17.69
C PRO A 199 -17.80 -14.98 -17.73
N PHE A 200 -18.02 -14.20 -16.67
CA PHE A 200 -19.04 -13.16 -16.64
C PHE A 200 -18.39 -11.79 -16.88
N LYS A 201 -18.20 -11.44 -18.16
CA LYS A 201 -17.44 -10.24 -18.58
C LYS A 201 -17.92 -8.93 -17.95
N TYR A 202 -19.20 -8.86 -17.58
CA TYR A 202 -19.84 -7.63 -17.08
C TYR A 202 -20.01 -7.59 -15.55
N ALA A 203 -19.63 -8.63 -14.80
CA ALA A 203 -19.79 -8.66 -13.33
C ALA A 203 -19.21 -7.41 -12.68
N PHE A 204 -17.96 -7.12 -13.03
CA PHE A 204 -17.19 -6.02 -12.48
C PHE A 204 -17.83 -4.67 -12.83
N TYR A 205 -18.31 -4.50 -14.06
CA TYR A 205 -18.92 -3.26 -14.53
C TYR A 205 -20.26 -2.94 -13.88
N TRP A 206 -21.00 -3.96 -13.42
CA TRP A 206 -22.23 -3.76 -12.63
C TRP A 206 -21.95 -3.62 -11.14
N PHE A 207 -21.04 -4.44 -10.62
CA PHE A 207 -20.66 -4.41 -9.21
C PHE A 207 -20.04 -3.06 -8.83
N TYR A 208 -19.18 -2.50 -9.69
CA TYR A 208 -18.47 -1.25 -9.41
C TYR A 208 -19.39 -0.05 -9.13
N PRO A 209 -20.33 0.33 -10.02
CA PRO A 209 -21.27 1.41 -9.69
C PRO A 209 -22.20 1.02 -8.53
N PHE A 210 -22.65 -0.24 -8.46
CA PHE A 210 -23.61 -0.68 -7.43
C PHE A 210 -23.06 -0.51 -6.00
N HIS A 211 -21.85 -1.00 -5.71
CA HIS A 211 -21.30 -0.91 -4.35
C HIS A 211 -21.00 0.55 -3.94
N ILE A 212 -20.61 1.42 -4.88
CA ILE A 212 -20.47 2.86 -4.62
C ILE A 212 -21.80 3.48 -4.23
N TYR A 213 -22.88 3.19 -4.97
CA TYR A 213 -24.22 3.69 -4.61
C TYR A 213 -24.71 3.13 -3.28
N LEU A 214 -24.37 1.88 -2.95
CA LEU A 214 -24.69 1.28 -1.66
C LEU A 214 -23.99 2.01 -0.51
N ILE A 215 -22.69 2.27 -0.64
CA ILE A 215 -21.91 3.04 0.34
C ILE A 215 -22.45 4.47 0.48
N TRP A 216 -22.80 5.11 -0.64
CA TRP A 216 -23.42 6.44 -0.64
C TRP A 216 -24.78 6.44 0.07
N GLY A 217 -25.62 5.43 -0.16
CA GLY A 217 -26.90 5.28 0.53
C GLY A 217 -26.74 5.03 2.04
N ILE A 218 -25.73 4.25 2.44
CA ILE A 218 -25.40 4.04 3.86
C ILE A 218 -24.97 5.37 4.49
N ARG A 219 -24.14 6.16 3.82
CA ARG A 219 -23.72 7.48 4.32
C ARG A 219 -24.91 8.39 4.65
N LEU A 220 -25.92 8.43 3.79
CA LEU A 220 -27.13 9.23 4.01
C LEU A 220 -27.95 8.80 5.24
N LEU A 221 -27.74 7.59 5.77
CA LEU A 221 -28.39 7.14 7.02
C LEU A 221 -27.67 7.64 8.27
N PHE A 222 -26.43 8.12 8.13
CA PHE A 222 -25.58 8.63 9.21
C PHE A 222 -25.41 10.16 9.19
N ASP A 223 -25.88 10.83 8.13
CA ASP A 223 -26.05 12.29 8.05
C ASP A 223 -27.37 12.73 8.72
#